data_AF-A0A962ELL4-F1
#
_entry.id   AF-A0A962ELL4-F1
#
_cell.length_a   1.000
_cell.length_b   1.000
_cell.length_c   1.000
_cell.angle_alpha   90.00
_cell.angle_beta   90.00
_cell.angle_gamma   90.00
#
_symmetry.space_group_name_H-M   'P 1'
#
loop_
_entity.id
_entity.type
_entity.pdbx_description
1 polymer ?
#
loop_
_entity_poly.entity_id
_entity_poly.type
_entity_poly.pdbx_seq_one_letter_code
_entity_poly.pdbx_strand_id
1 'polypeptide(L)' 'MMNEIESLGLIPMVIEQTSRGERSFDIYSRLLKERVIFLVGPVEDHMANLVVAQLL' A
#
# COMPACT_ATOMS: atom_id res chain seq x y z
N MET A 1 -19.70 0.69 -15.95
CA MET A 1 -18.45 1.46 -15.90
C MET A 1 -17.51 0.66 -15.03
N MET A 2 -16.41 0.13 -15.60
CA MET A 2 -15.31 -0.37 -14.77
C MET A 2 -14.82 0.83 -13.95
N ASN A 3 -14.82 0.73 -12.62
CA ASN A 3 -14.12 1.72 -11.81
C ASN A 3 -12.65 1.66 -12.23
N GLU A 4 -12.04 2.80 -12.57
CA GLU A 4 -10.62 2.87 -12.99
C GLU A 4 -9.65 2.25 -11.95
N ILE A 5 -10.13 2.07 -10.71
CA ILE A 5 -9.41 1.47 -9.58
C ILE A 5 -9.38 -0.08 -9.63
N GLU A 6 -10.26 -0.74 -10.40
CA GLU A 6 -10.29 -2.22 -10.52
C GLU A 6 -9.12 -2.79 -11.33
N SER A 7 -8.24 -1.94 -11.87
CA SER A 7 -6.98 -2.31 -12.51
C SER A 7 -5.77 -2.24 -11.56
N LEU A 8 -5.93 -2.51 -10.27
CA LEU A 8 -4.79 -2.98 -9.49
C LEU A 8 -4.52 -4.44 -9.90
N GLY A 9 -3.96 -4.62 -11.10
CA GLY A 9 -3.39 -5.90 -11.52
C GLY A 9 -2.43 -6.44 -10.45
N LEU A 10 -2.15 -7.74 -10.50
CA LEU A 10 -1.23 -8.48 -9.60
C LEU A 10 -0.27 -7.55 -8.85
N ILE A 11 -0.54 -7.30 -7.55
CA ILE A 11 0.28 -6.40 -6.74
C ILE A 11 1.67 -7.02 -6.63
N PRO A 12 2.74 -6.32 -7.06
CA PRO A 12 4.08 -6.88 -7.04
C PRO A 12 4.53 -7.17 -5.60
N MET A 13 5.15 -8.34 -5.43
CA MET A 13 5.81 -8.72 -4.19
C MET A 13 7.30 -8.40 -4.28
N VAL A 14 7.84 -7.83 -3.21
CA VAL A 14 9.26 -7.50 -3.06
C VAL A 14 9.86 -8.26 -1.88
N ILE A 15 11.12 -8.67 -2.01
CA ILE A 15 11.88 -9.34 -0.96
C ILE A 15 12.90 -8.35 -0.42
N GLU A 16 12.81 -8.06 0.88
CA GLU A 16 13.76 -7.21 1.60
C GLU A 16 14.74 -8.10 2.40
N GLN A 17 16.03 -7.89 2.15
CA GLN A 17 17.10 -8.52 2.92
C GLN A 17 17.32 -7.76 4.22
N THR A 18 17.24 -8.46 5.35
CA THR A 18 17.55 -7.93 6.68
C THR A 18 18.69 -8.73 7.30
N SER A 19 19.31 -8.20 8.36
CA SER A 19 20.35 -8.92 9.12
C SER A 19 19.84 -10.24 9.75
N ARG A 20 18.52 -10.44 9.84
CA ARG A 20 17.88 -11.65 10.36
C ARG A 20 17.32 -12.57 9.26
N GLY A 21 17.59 -12.26 7.99
CA GLY A 21 17.09 -13.01 6.82
C GLY A 21 16.17 -12.20 5.92
N GLU A 22 15.40 -12.90 5.10
CA GLU A 22 14.50 -12.31 4.09
C GLU A 22 13.10 -12.06 4.63
N ARG A 23 12.51 -10.94 4.26
CA ARG A 23 11.08 -10.67 4.49
C ARG A 23 10.41 -10.23 3.20
N SER A 24 9.30 -10.88 2.86
CA SER A 24 8.47 -10.51 1.72
C SER A 24 7.43 -9.46 2.13
N PHE A 25 7.20 -8.52 1.22
CA PHE A 25 6.17 -7.49 1.33
C PHE A 25 5.48 -7.33 -0.02
N ASP A 26 4.21 -6.94 -0.04
CA ASP A 26 3.69 -6.26 -1.21
C ASP A 26 4.32 -4.86 -1.31
N ILE A 27 4.35 -4.29 -2.51
CA ILE A 27 5.01 -3.01 -2.74
C ILE A 27 4.44 -1.86 -1.88
N TYR A 28 3.13 -1.84 -1.61
CA TYR A 28 2.52 -0.79 -0.80
C TYR A 28 2.93 -0.89 0.65
N SER A 29 2.92 -2.10 1.23
CA SER A 29 3.43 -2.34 2.58
C SER A 29 4.91 -2.00 2.73
N ARG A 30 5.73 -2.28 1.71
CA ARG A 30 7.16 -1.91 1.74
C ARG A 30 7.34 -0.39 1.78
N LEU A 31 6.53 0.35 1.03
CA LEU A 31 6.60 1.81 0.99
C LEU A 31 5.98 2.47 2.23
N LEU A 32 4.93 1.88 2.81
CA LEU A 32 4.39 2.31 4.09
C LEU A 32 5.41 2.20 5.23
N LYS A 33 6.28 1.18 5.19
CA LYS A 33 7.44 1.07 6.12
C LYS A 33 8.40 2.28 6.01
N GLU A 34 8.53 2.89 4.84
CA GLU A 34 9.27 4.16 4.61
C GLU A 34 8.40 5.40 4.83
N ARG A 35 7.21 5.25 5.44
CA ARG A 35 6.23 6.32 5.69
C ARG A 35 5.67 6.96 4.42
N VAL A 36 5.58 6.20 3.33
CA VAL A 36 4.94 6.64 2.08
C VAL A 36 3.53 6.06 2.01
N ILE A 37 2.53 6.94 1.94
CA ILE A 37 1.11 6.58 1.84
C ILE A 37 0.61 6.92 0.44
N PHE A 38 -0.11 6.00 -0.18
CA PHE A 38 -0.74 6.19 -1.49
C PHE A 38 -2.22 6.55 -1.30
N LEU A 39 -2.64 7.63 -1.97
CA LEU A 39 -4.04 8.05 -2.04
C LEU A 39 -4.43 8.04 -3.51
N VAL A 40 -5.24 7.07 -3.93
CA VAL A 40 -5.62 6.88 -5.33
C VAL A 40 -7.13 6.85 -5.44
N GLY A 41 -7.67 7.65 -6.37
CA GLY A 41 -9.11 7.73 -6.62
C GLY A 41 -9.83 8.79 -5.76
N PRO A 42 -11.18 8.81 -5.82
CA PRO A 42 -12.01 9.75 -5.10
C PRO A 42 -11.90 9.61 -3.57
N VAL A 43 -11.91 10.73 -2.85
CA VAL A 43 -11.84 10.71 -1.38
C VAL A 43 -13.22 10.44 -0.79
N GLU A 44 -13.31 9.34 -0.06
CA GLU A 44 -14.49 8.88 0.65
C GLU A 44 -14.18 8.65 2.14
N ASP A 45 -15.20 8.66 2.99
CA ASP A 45 -15.04 8.55 4.45
C ASP A 45 -14.26 7.29 4.86
N HIS A 46 -14.49 6.16 4.19
CA HIS A 46 -13.76 4.92 4.46
C HIS A 46 -12.27 5.05 4.12
N MET A 47 -11.95 5.64 2.96
CA MET A 47 -10.56 5.86 2.54
C MET A 47 -9.85 6.83 3.48
N ALA A 48 -10.52 7.92 3.87
CA ALA A 48 -9.98 8.88 4.83
C ALA A 48 -9.63 8.20 6.16
N ASN A 49 -10.49 7.32 6.67
CA ASN A 49 -10.22 6.58 7.90
C ASN A 49 -9.00 5.66 7.78
N LEU A 50 -8.83 4.95 6.65
CA LEU A 50 -7.66 4.11 6.41
C LEU A 50 -6.35 4.91 6.31
N VAL A 51 -6.39 6.09 5.69
CA VAL A 51 -5.23 7.00 5.58
C VAL A 51 -4.84 7.52 6.94
N VAL A 52 -5.82 7.94 7.76
CA VAL A 52 -5.55 8.41 9.13
C VAL A 52 -4.92 7.31 9.99
N ALA A 53 -5.39 6.07 9.86
CA ALA A 53 -4.79 4.93 10.57
C ALA A 53 -3.31 4.68 10.20
N GLN A 54 -2.90 5.04 8.98
CA GLN A 54 -1.52 4.92 8.50
C GLN A 54 -0.61 6.08 8.94
N LEU A 55 -1.18 7.17 9.49
CA LEU A 55 -0.41 8.30 10.04
C LEU A 55 0.09 8.07 11.48
N LEU A 56 -0.30 6.96 12.12
CA LEU A 56 0.12 6.56 13.46
C LEU A 56 1.36 5.66 13.40
#